data_AF-A0A923VSL1-F1
#
_entry.id   AF-A0A923VSL1-F1
#
_cell.length_a   1.000
_cell.length_b   1.000
_cell.length_c   1.000
_cell.angle_alpha   90.00
_cell.angle_beta   90.00
_cell.angle_gamma   90.00
#
_symmetry.space_group_name_H-M   'P 1'
#
loop_
_entity.id
_entity.type
_entity.pdbx_description
1 polymer ?
#
loop_
_entity_poly.entity_id
_entity_poly.type
_entity_poly.pdbx_seq_one_letter_code
_entity_poly.pdbx_strand_id
1 'polypeptide(L)'
;MSLILFSVFLTSCSSSKIIRTSKSETSKSVAKILKREAEVSYYADKFNGRKTANGTIFSNSKLTAAHRTLPFKTKLKVTNVVNNKSVIVEVNDRGPQKTSRELDLSKRAFMEITDNKNHGTLKVKIEILK
;
A
#
# COMPACT_ATOMS: atom_id res chain seq x y z
N MET A 1 6.87 -74.03 29.92
CA MET A 1 5.98 -72.98 29.40
C MET A 1 6.57 -71.64 29.80
N SER A 2 6.92 -70.83 28.82
CA SER A 2 7.80 -69.66 28.94
C SER A 2 7.28 -68.56 29.87
N LEU A 3 8.22 -67.90 30.54
CA LEU A 3 8.14 -66.55 31.11
C LEU A 3 7.51 -65.56 30.12
N ILE A 4 6.83 -64.53 30.63
CA ILE A 4 7.28 -63.13 30.51
C ILE A 4 6.26 -62.20 31.23
N LEU A 5 6.76 -61.57 32.29
CA LEU A 5 6.23 -60.37 32.95
C LEU A 5 6.81 -59.17 32.16
N PHE A 6 6.00 -58.24 31.63
CA PHE A 6 6.52 -57.02 31.01
C PHE A 6 5.72 -55.77 31.39
N SER A 7 6.31 -55.05 32.34
CA SER A 7 6.52 -53.60 32.39
C SER A 7 5.35 -52.65 32.10
N VAL A 8 4.88 -52.05 33.19
CA VAL A 8 4.23 -50.73 33.24
C VAL A 8 5.19 -49.67 32.72
N PHE A 9 4.82 -48.95 31.66
CA PHE A 9 5.49 -47.71 31.27
C PHE A 9 4.71 -46.50 31.82
N LEU A 10 5.21 -45.94 32.92
CA LEU A 10 4.97 -44.55 33.32
C LEU A 10 6.03 -43.66 32.63
N THR A 11 5.60 -42.71 31.80
CA THR A 11 6.35 -41.49 31.44
C THR A 11 5.30 -40.38 31.23
N SER A 12 5.05 -39.49 32.20
CA SER A 12 5.73 -38.21 32.46
C SER A 12 5.98 -37.36 31.21
N CYS A 13 5.34 -36.17 31.09
CA CYS A 13 6.04 -34.90 31.37
C CYS A 13 5.12 -33.66 31.18
N SER A 14 5.20 -32.78 32.18
CA SER A 14 5.09 -31.31 32.18
C SER A 14 3.77 -30.58 31.89
N SER A 15 3.30 -29.89 32.94
CA SER A 15 2.41 -28.73 32.88
C SER A 15 3.27 -27.45 32.84
N SER A 16 3.01 -26.54 31.90
CA SER A 16 3.48 -25.15 31.98
C SER A 16 2.56 -24.17 31.25
N LYS A 17 1.79 -23.44 32.08
CA LYS A 17 1.33 -22.03 31.97
C LYS A 17 1.11 -21.40 30.58
N ILE A 18 -0.15 -21.00 30.38
CA ILE A 18 -0.65 -19.68 29.96
C ILE A 18 0.36 -18.78 29.20
N ILE A 19 0.13 -18.62 27.90
CA ILE A 19 0.34 -17.34 27.21
C ILE A 19 -1.01 -16.91 26.62
N ARG A 20 -1.66 -15.97 27.31
CA ARG A 20 -2.58 -15.03 26.66
C ARG A 20 -1.72 -14.15 25.74
N THR A 21 -1.84 -14.30 24.44
CA THR A 21 -1.57 -13.21 23.50
C THR A 21 -2.70 -13.14 22.49
N SER A 22 -3.65 -12.27 22.83
CA SER A 22 -4.34 -11.39 21.91
C SER A 22 -3.70 -11.32 20.52
N LYS A 23 -4.34 -11.93 19.53
CA LYS A 23 -4.24 -11.52 18.13
C LYS A 23 -5.67 -11.28 17.67
N SER A 24 -6.27 -10.21 18.18
CA SER A 24 -6.43 -8.99 17.38
C SER A 24 -7.15 -9.31 16.08
N GLU A 25 -8.44 -9.51 16.23
CA GLU A 25 -9.42 -9.05 15.25
C GLU A 25 -9.12 -7.58 14.94
N THR A 26 -8.39 -7.34 13.85
CA THR A 26 -8.36 -6.03 13.19
C THR A 26 -8.95 -6.22 11.81
N SER A 27 -10.26 -5.97 11.74
CA SER A 27 -11.02 -5.49 10.58
C SER A 27 -10.19 -5.31 9.30
N LYS A 28 -10.14 -6.36 8.50
CA LYS A 28 -9.60 -6.33 7.13
C LYS A 28 -10.57 -5.49 6.28
N SER A 29 -10.41 -4.16 6.29
CA SER A 29 -11.04 -3.31 5.29
C SER A 29 -10.55 -3.79 3.92
N VAL A 30 -11.48 -4.30 3.12
CA VAL A 30 -11.17 -4.95 1.85
C VAL A 30 -10.75 -3.86 0.87
N ALA A 31 -9.45 -3.56 0.83
CA ALA A 31 -8.87 -2.69 -0.19
C ALA A 31 -9.21 -3.27 -1.56
N LYS A 32 -9.96 -2.51 -2.38
CA LYS A 32 -10.34 -2.94 -3.72
C LYS A 32 -9.17 -2.70 -4.66
N ILE A 33 -8.62 -3.76 -5.25
CA ILE A 33 -7.58 -3.61 -6.27
C ILE A 33 -8.17 -2.86 -7.47
N LEU A 34 -7.58 -1.71 -7.79
CA LEU A 34 -7.91 -0.96 -9.01
C LEU A 34 -7.09 -1.50 -10.18
N LYS A 35 -5.77 -1.68 -9.98
CA LYS A 35 -4.85 -2.17 -11.01
C LYS A 35 -3.62 -2.84 -10.39
N ARG A 36 -3.16 -3.95 -10.99
CA ARG A 36 -2.00 -4.71 -10.48
C ARG A 36 -0.67 -4.18 -11.01
N GLU A 37 -0.66 -3.74 -12.26
CA GLU A 37 0.49 -3.11 -12.90
C GLU A 37 0.01 -1.89 -13.67
N ALA A 38 0.41 -0.72 -13.19
CA ALA A 38 0.10 0.56 -13.78
C ALA A 38 1.36 1.42 -13.83
N GLU A 39 1.51 2.21 -14.90
CA GLU A 39 2.56 3.21 -14.95
C GLU A 39 2.08 4.50 -14.28
N VAL A 40 2.91 5.06 -13.42
CA VAL A 40 2.67 6.35 -12.76
C VAL A 40 3.90 7.23 -12.87
N SER A 41 3.70 8.53 -12.78
CA SER A 41 4.78 9.52 -12.64
C SER A 41 4.43 10.51 -11.55
N TYR A 42 5.12 11.65 -11.52
CA TYR A 42 4.87 12.72 -10.58
C TYR A 42 4.84 14.10 -11.24
N TYR A 43 4.22 15.06 -10.55
CA TYR A 43 4.16 16.44 -11.01
C TYR A 43 5.52 17.13 -11.06
N ALA A 44 5.74 17.90 -12.12
CA ALA A 44 6.87 18.84 -12.20
C ALA A 44 6.69 20.04 -11.24
N ASP A 45 7.80 20.65 -10.81
CA ASP A 45 7.78 21.72 -9.81
C ASP A 45 6.97 22.96 -10.23
N LYS A 46 6.85 23.22 -11.54
CA LYS A 46 6.06 24.34 -12.09
C LYS A 46 4.57 24.31 -11.72
N PHE A 47 4.04 23.16 -11.30
CA PHE A 47 2.65 23.02 -10.88
C PHE A 47 2.43 23.39 -9.41
N ASN A 48 3.48 23.44 -8.59
CA ASN A 48 3.40 23.79 -7.18
C ASN A 48 2.74 25.17 -7.00
N GLY A 49 1.74 25.28 -6.12
CA GLY A 49 0.98 26.51 -5.90
C GLY A 49 -0.17 26.76 -6.88
N ARG A 50 -0.38 25.91 -7.89
CA ARG A 50 -1.54 26.02 -8.80
C ARG A 50 -2.79 25.40 -8.19
N LYS A 51 -3.95 25.82 -8.64
CA LYS A 51 -5.24 25.23 -8.26
C LYS A 51 -5.43 23.88 -8.96
N THR A 52 -5.82 22.85 -8.20
CA THR A 52 -6.21 21.54 -8.74
C THR A 52 -7.69 21.54 -9.15
N ALA A 53 -8.12 20.49 -9.84
CA ALA A 53 -9.50 20.31 -10.28
C ALA A 53 -10.52 20.21 -9.12
N ASN A 54 -10.11 19.83 -7.90
CA ASN A 54 -10.99 19.88 -6.73
C ASN A 54 -11.04 21.26 -6.05
N GLY A 55 -10.30 22.24 -6.58
CA GLY A 55 -10.26 23.61 -6.08
C GLY A 55 -9.18 23.90 -5.03
N THR A 56 -8.45 22.90 -4.54
CA THR A 56 -7.36 23.09 -3.56
C THR A 56 -6.07 23.55 -4.24
N ILE A 57 -5.15 24.14 -3.47
CA ILE A 57 -3.82 24.49 -3.96
C ILE A 57 -2.91 23.24 -3.92
N PHE A 58 -2.38 22.88 -5.08
CA PHE A 58 -1.44 21.79 -5.25
C PHE A 58 -0.13 22.08 -4.51
N SER A 59 0.40 21.06 -3.83
CA SER A 59 1.72 21.11 -3.22
C SER A 59 2.47 19.80 -3.43
N ASN A 60 3.71 19.90 -3.90
CA ASN A 60 4.62 18.77 -4.02
C ASN A 60 4.99 18.13 -2.67
N SER A 61 4.78 18.82 -1.54
CA SER A 61 5.04 18.32 -0.19
C SER A 61 3.88 17.54 0.45
N LYS A 62 2.71 17.50 -0.20
CA LYS A 62 1.54 16.74 0.27
C LYS A 62 1.53 15.33 -0.32
N LEU A 63 0.74 14.42 0.25
CA LEU A 63 0.53 13.07 -0.28
C LEU A 63 -0.77 13.03 -1.09
N THR A 64 -0.66 13.43 -2.36
CA THR A 64 -1.83 13.59 -3.23
C THR A 64 -1.55 13.02 -4.61
N ALA A 65 -2.61 12.75 -5.37
CA ALA A 65 -2.53 12.24 -6.73
C ALA A 65 -3.63 12.80 -7.63
N ALA A 66 -3.34 12.85 -8.92
CA ALA A 66 -4.34 13.06 -9.96
C ALA A 66 -4.81 11.73 -10.53
N HIS A 67 -6.12 11.61 -10.73
CA HIS A 67 -6.74 10.48 -11.43
C HIS A 67 -7.89 10.97 -12.31
N ARG A 68 -8.12 10.30 -13.44
CA ARG A 68 -9.06 10.71 -14.49
C ARG A 68 -10.50 10.81 -13.98
N THR A 69 -10.96 9.76 -13.32
CA THR A 69 -12.40 9.56 -13.04
C THR A 69 -12.71 9.21 -11.59
N LEU A 70 -11.70 9.03 -10.74
CA LEU A 70 -11.96 8.64 -9.35
C LEU A 70 -12.57 9.83 -8.61
N PRO A 71 -13.54 9.59 -7.70
CA PRO A 71 -14.05 10.64 -6.84
C PRO A 71 -12.92 11.34 -6.09
N PHE A 72 -13.01 12.64 -5.93
CA PHE A 72 -12.08 13.35 -5.06
C PHE A 72 -12.17 12.81 -3.63
N LYS A 73 -11.09 12.92 -2.87
CA LYS A 73 -10.91 12.34 -1.53
C LYS A 73 -10.81 10.81 -1.49
N THR A 74 -10.85 10.13 -2.63
CA THR A 74 -10.53 8.69 -2.70
C THR A 74 -9.10 8.49 -2.20
N LYS A 75 -8.92 7.59 -1.22
CA LYS A 75 -7.60 7.19 -0.74
C LYS A 75 -7.09 5.98 -1.51
N LEU A 76 -5.89 6.10 -2.04
CA LEU A 76 -5.22 5.05 -2.79
C LEU A 76 -3.98 4.61 -2.04
N LYS A 77 -3.81 3.30 -1.88
CA LYS A 77 -2.51 2.71 -1.57
C LYS A 77 -1.80 2.42 -2.89
N VAL A 78 -0.66 3.04 -3.08
CA VAL A 78 0.18 2.88 -4.27
C VAL A 78 1.44 2.14 -3.85
N THR A 79 1.68 0.97 -4.43
CA THR A 79 2.82 0.10 -4.10
C THR A 79 3.73 -0.02 -5.31
N ASN A 80 5.01 0.35 -5.17
CA ASN A 80 6.03 0.09 -6.19
C ASN A 80 6.29 -1.43 -6.26
N VAL A 81 6.10 -2.01 -7.45
CA VAL A 81 6.22 -3.47 -7.65
C VAL A 81 7.66 -3.97 -7.57
N VAL A 82 8.64 -3.07 -7.72
CA VAL A 82 10.07 -3.41 -7.71
C VAL A 82 10.58 -3.59 -6.29
N ASN A 83 10.24 -2.68 -5.38
CA ASN A 83 10.80 -2.64 -4.01
C ASN A 83 9.76 -2.88 -2.91
N ASN A 84 8.49 -3.10 -3.27
CA ASN A 84 7.35 -3.31 -2.36
C ASN A 84 7.05 -2.15 -1.40
N LYS A 85 7.69 -0.98 -1.53
CA LYS A 85 7.35 0.21 -0.76
C LYS A 85 5.99 0.73 -1.20
N SER A 86 5.24 1.29 -0.25
CA SER A 86 3.93 1.85 -0.54
C SER A 86 3.68 3.18 0.15
N VAL A 87 2.86 4.01 -0.48
CA VAL A 87 2.39 5.28 0.05
C VAL A 87 0.87 5.35 -0.07
N ILE A 88 0.23 6.03 0.88
CA ILE A 88 -1.20 6.34 0.80
C ILE A 88 -1.34 7.78 0.32
N VAL A 89 -2.10 7.97 -0.75
CA VAL A 89 -2.35 9.28 -1.35
C VAL A 89 -3.85 9.55 -1.45
N GLU A 90 -4.21 10.83 -1.46
CA GLU A 90 -5.59 11.27 -1.71
C GLU A 90 -5.74 11.81 -3.13
N VAL A 91 -6.82 11.43 -3.82
CA VAL A 91 -7.17 11.99 -5.13
C VAL A 91 -7.72 13.41 -4.97
N ASN A 92 -7.01 14.41 -5.47
CA ASN A 92 -7.42 15.82 -5.41
C ASN A 92 -7.37 16.57 -6.75
N ASP A 93 -6.93 15.90 -7.82
CA ASP A 93 -6.79 16.51 -9.13
C ASP A 93 -7.21 15.56 -10.28
N ARG A 94 -7.26 16.09 -11.50
CA ARG A 94 -7.60 15.38 -12.73
C ARG A 94 -6.41 15.25 -13.66
N GLY A 95 -6.35 14.12 -14.33
CA GLY A 95 -5.22 13.69 -15.14
C GLY A 95 -4.89 12.22 -14.84
N PRO A 96 -3.81 11.67 -15.41
CA PRO A 96 -2.92 12.28 -16.42
C PRO A 96 -3.63 12.52 -17.76
N GLN A 97 -3.13 13.41 -18.62
CA GLN A 97 -3.71 13.55 -19.99
C GLN A 97 -3.25 12.44 -20.95
N LYS A 98 -2.01 11.94 -20.79
CA LYS A 98 -1.49 10.79 -21.55
C LYS A 98 -2.17 9.50 -21.10
N THR A 99 -2.64 8.69 -22.03
CA THR A 99 -3.42 7.46 -21.76
C THR A 99 -2.59 6.32 -21.18
N SER A 100 -1.26 6.33 -21.35
CA SER A 100 -0.37 5.29 -20.82
C SER A 100 -0.19 5.31 -19.30
N ARG A 101 -0.43 6.45 -18.65
CA ARG A 101 -0.24 6.62 -17.19
C ARG A 101 -1.57 6.62 -16.45
N GLU A 102 -1.61 5.92 -15.33
CA GLU A 102 -2.81 5.79 -14.48
C GLU A 102 -2.92 6.94 -13.47
N LEU A 103 -1.79 7.40 -12.90
CA LEU A 103 -1.74 8.47 -11.90
C LEU A 103 -0.58 9.43 -12.14
N ASP A 104 -0.77 10.69 -11.75
CA ASP A 104 0.31 11.63 -11.46
C ASP A 104 0.36 11.87 -9.95
N LEU A 105 1.42 11.41 -9.29
CA LEU A 105 1.65 11.58 -7.85
C LEU A 105 2.23 12.96 -7.54
N SER A 106 2.11 13.43 -6.31
CA SER A 106 2.98 14.50 -5.82
C SER A 106 4.44 14.03 -5.77
N LYS A 107 5.38 14.97 -5.89
CA LYS A 107 6.82 14.67 -5.82
C LYS A 107 7.18 13.94 -4.53
N ARG A 108 6.67 14.39 -3.38
CA ARG A 108 6.89 13.68 -2.09
C ARG A 108 6.40 12.23 -2.15
N ALA A 109 5.16 11.98 -2.59
CA ALA A 109 4.60 10.64 -2.60
C ALA A 109 5.41 9.68 -3.50
N PHE A 110 5.85 10.17 -4.67
CA PHE A 110 6.71 9.39 -5.55
C PHE A 110 8.07 9.08 -4.91
N MET A 111 8.69 10.07 -4.26
CA MET A 111 10.00 9.89 -3.62
C MET A 111 9.95 8.97 -2.40
N GLU A 112 8.81 8.81 -1.73
CA GLU A 112 8.65 7.86 -0.62
C GLU A 112 8.72 6.39 -1.09
N ILE A 113 8.32 6.10 -2.34
CA ILE A 113 8.24 4.73 -2.86
C ILE A 113 9.27 4.40 -3.93
N THR A 114 9.98 5.38 -4.48
CA THR A 114 11.00 5.11 -5.50
C THR A 114 12.19 4.35 -4.93
N ASP A 115 12.75 3.45 -5.72
CA ASP A 115 14.03 2.77 -5.51
C ASP A 115 15.20 3.63 -6.02
N ASN A 116 14.96 4.50 -7.00
CA ASN A 116 15.96 5.42 -7.56
C ASN A 116 15.35 6.81 -7.79
N LYS A 117 15.99 7.84 -7.25
CA LYS A 117 15.51 9.24 -7.35
C LYS A 117 15.57 9.81 -8.77
N ASN A 118 16.31 9.18 -9.68
CA ASN A 118 16.43 9.59 -11.08
C ASN A 118 15.29 9.04 -11.97
N HIS A 119 14.38 8.22 -11.42
CA HIS A 119 13.22 7.72 -12.17
C HIS A 119 12.20 8.83 -12.44
N GLY A 120 11.71 8.89 -13.68
CA GLY A 120 10.56 9.73 -14.04
C GLY A 120 9.21 9.01 -13.90
N THR A 121 9.22 7.68 -13.89
CA THR A 121 8.04 6.81 -13.89
C THR A 121 8.28 5.56 -13.05
N LEU A 122 7.22 4.96 -12.52
CA LEU A 122 7.26 3.69 -11.79
C LEU A 122 6.14 2.76 -12.26
N LYS A 123 6.40 1.46 -12.20
CA LYS A 123 5.34 0.43 -12.26
C LYS A 123 4.81 0.19 -10.85
N VAL A 124 3.50 0.29 -10.67
CA VAL A 124 2.86 0.21 -9.36
C VAL A 124 1.60 -0.67 -9.37
N LYS A 125 1.29 -1.24 -8.20
CA LYS A 125 -0.03 -1.75 -7.86
C LYS A 125 -0.83 -0.64 -7.17
N ILE A 126 -2.09 -0.47 -7.54
CA ILE A 126 -3.00 0.55 -7.00
C ILE A 126 -4.21 -0.12 -6.35
N GLU A 127 -4.45 0.22 -5.09
CA GLU A 127 -5.55 -0.32 -4.28
C GLU A 127 -6.37 0.86 -3.72
N ILE A 128 -7.68 0.82 -3.90
CA ILE A 128 -8.62 1.78 -3.30
C ILE A 128 -8.89 1.34 -1.87
N LEU A 129 -8.65 2.24 -0.92
CA LEU A 129 -8.98 2.04 0.48
C LEU A 129 -10.46 2.40 0.70
N LYS A 130 -11.22 1.48 1.28
CA LYS A 130 -12.64 1.66 1.67
C LYS A 130 -12.74 1.98 3.15
#